data_AF-A0A136NTY1-F1
#
_entry.id   AF-A0A136NTY1-F1
#
_cell.length_a   1.000
_cell.length_b   1.000
_cell.length_c   1.000
_cell.angle_alpha   90.00
_cell.angle_beta   90.00
_cell.angle_gamma   90.00
#
_symmetry.space_group_name_H-M   'P 1'
#
loop_
_entity.id
_entity.type
_entity.pdbx_description
1 polymer ?
#
loop_
_entity_poly.entity_id
_entity_poly.type
_entity_poly.pdbx_seq_one_letter_code
_entity_poly.pdbx_strand_id
1 'polypeptide(L)'
;MTSFREHYVQQTAFKWLEKGRNTGYVSRILSYISLNLLVLNLALLFNAEHFIPLAVLMVVGFTSWGHFATIGIFIYSIFIGFWPSVIVSAIFFITGWISSQAGMRNVKKVLYGGKSNVEAFEGTPDLLIYTILQLVCFGLALITSGLFSIILWILCAIFTLLQLQKILFRVGAKWRTIHFPCMIRYSNFIGFEIGQSQSENRETEPINAFENLIMSVWETMLPMEVKSCLESIMDKMENFVDKDNLKIYISKKYNSHDEEKLKIVTDEMIRMIEKKEIGLQVRYIIAEIVENDYGINERTKYLYNVFIGKAT
;
A
#
# COMPACT_ATOMS: atom_id res chain seq x y z
N MET A 1 32.40 -14.83 2.69
CA MET A 1 31.50 -15.52 1.75
C MET A 1 30.09 -15.06 2.03
N THR A 2 29.54 -14.14 1.23
CA THR A 2 28.10 -13.84 1.26
C THR A 2 27.35 -15.13 0.91
N SER A 3 26.43 -15.57 1.76
CA SER A 3 25.77 -16.87 1.59
C SER A 3 24.93 -16.88 0.31
N PHE A 4 24.77 -18.04 -0.34
CA PHE A 4 23.88 -18.21 -1.52
C PHE A 4 22.50 -17.57 -1.31
N ARG A 5 21.99 -17.62 -0.07
CA ARG A 5 20.75 -16.98 0.38
C ARG A 5 20.78 -15.46 0.21
N GLU A 6 21.85 -14.77 0.57
CA GLU A 6 21.97 -13.31 0.43
C GLU A 6 21.94 -12.89 -1.05
N HIS A 7 22.60 -13.66 -1.92
CA HIS A 7 22.60 -13.40 -3.36
C HIS A 7 21.20 -13.59 -3.95
N TYR A 8 20.51 -14.68 -3.60
CA TYR A 8 19.13 -14.94 -4.03
C TYR A 8 18.16 -13.85 -3.55
N VAL A 9 18.24 -13.45 -2.28
CA VAL A 9 17.38 -12.40 -1.72
C VAL A 9 17.67 -11.06 -2.41
N GLN A 10 18.93 -10.75 -2.69
CA GLN A 10 19.29 -9.50 -3.38
C GLN A 10 18.74 -9.48 -4.81
N GLN A 11 18.90 -10.55 -5.60
CA GLN A 11 18.33 -10.62 -6.95
C GLN A 11 16.80 -10.54 -6.94
N THR A 12 16.15 -11.26 -6.03
CA THR A 12 14.68 -11.24 -5.89
C THR A 12 14.21 -9.85 -5.47
N ALA A 13 14.92 -9.19 -4.55
CA ALA A 13 14.59 -7.84 -4.11
C ALA A 13 14.70 -6.80 -5.24
N PHE A 14 15.72 -6.91 -6.11
CA PHE A 14 15.82 -6.06 -7.30
C PHE A 14 14.66 -6.28 -8.26
N LYS A 15 14.31 -7.54 -8.58
CA LYS A 15 13.16 -7.86 -9.43
C LYS A 15 11.83 -7.33 -8.87
N TRP A 16 11.67 -7.40 -7.55
CA TRP A 16 10.48 -6.85 -6.89
C TRP A 16 10.47 -5.32 -6.96
N LEU A 17 11.60 -4.66 -6.68
CA LEU A 17 11.73 -3.22 -6.77
C LEU A 17 11.45 -2.68 -8.19
N GLU A 18 11.96 -3.34 -9.23
CA GLU A 18 11.69 -2.99 -10.64
C GLU A 18 10.19 -3.06 -10.97
N LYS A 19 9.48 -4.03 -10.38
CA LYS A 19 8.02 -4.17 -10.52
C LYS A 19 7.24 -3.24 -9.58
N GLY A 20 7.90 -2.38 -8.81
CA GLY A 20 7.29 -1.53 -7.79
C GLY A 20 6.71 -2.29 -6.60
N ARG A 21 7.10 -3.57 -6.43
CA ARG A 21 6.52 -4.47 -5.44
C ARG A 21 7.06 -4.25 -4.04
N ASN A 22 6.19 -4.15 -3.03
CA ASN A 22 6.54 -4.02 -1.61
C ASN A 22 7.60 -2.94 -1.30
N THR A 23 7.60 -1.84 -2.05
CA THR A 23 8.55 -0.74 -1.82
C THR A 23 8.27 0.02 -0.51
N GLY A 24 7.11 -0.21 0.09
CA GLY A 24 6.71 0.45 1.33
C GLY A 24 6.27 1.90 1.11
N TYR A 25 5.65 2.48 2.14
CA TYR A 25 5.03 3.80 2.02
C TYR A 25 6.04 4.95 1.87
N VAL A 26 7.22 4.85 2.48
CA VAL A 26 8.27 5.87 2.37
C VAL A 26 8.76 6.01 0.93
N SER A 27 9.07 4.88 0.28
CA SER A 27 9.48 4.88 -1.12
C SER A 27 8.37 5.45 -2.01
N ARG A 28 7.10 5.06 -1.80
CA ARG A 28 5.97 5.61 -2.58
C ARG A 28 5.82 7.12 -2.43
N ILE A 29 5.89 7.65 -1.21
CA ILE A 29 5.84 9.11 -0.96
C ILE A 29 6.98 9.82 -1.68
N LEU A 30 8.21 9.32 -1.57
CA LEU A 30 9.37 9.90 -2.24
C LEU A 30 9.27 9.81 -3.78
N SER A 31 8.66 8.74 -4.30
CA SER A 31 8.37 8.63 -5.73
C SER A 31 7.34 9.67 -6.19
N TYR A 32 6.31 9.97 -5.39
CA TYR A 32 5.37 11.07 -5.69
C TYR A 32 6.05 12.44 -5.68
N ILE A 33 6.97 12.68 -4.73
CA ILE A 33 7.79 13.90 -4.71
C ILE A 33 8.65 13.98 -5.98
N SER A 34 9.26 12.86 -6.37
CA SER A 34 10.10 12.78 -7.58
C SER A 34 9.29 13.06 -8.85
N LEU A 35 8.04 12.61 -8.95
CA LEU A 35 7.14 12.96 -10.05
C LEU A 35 6.83 14.46 -10.09
N ASN A 36 6.58 15.09 -8.95
CA ASN A 36 6.36 16.53 -8.87
C ASN A 36 7.61 17.33 -9.29
N LEU A 37 8.81 16.89 -8.89
CA LEU A 37 10.07 17.49 -9.33
C LEU A 37 10.27 17.35 -10.85
N LEU A 38 9.86 16.23 -11.43
CA LEU A 38 9.90 16.03 -12.88
C LEU A 38 8.97 17.02 -13.61
N VAL A 39 7.73 17.17 -13.13
CA VAL A 39 6.77 18.14 -13.69
C VAL A 39 7.26 19.58 -13.53
N LEU A 40 7.87 19.92 -12.38
CA LEU A 40 8.49 21.22 -12.17
C LEU A 40 9.62 21.46 -13.19
N ASN A 41 10.48 20.47 -13.42
CA ASN A 41 11.57 20.59 -14.39
C ASN A 41 11.03 20.75 -15.82
N LEU A 42 9.98 20.03 -16.20
CA LEU A 42 9.28 20.20 -17.48
C LEU A 42 8.75 21.63 -17.65
N ALA A 43 8.06 22.16 -16.62
CA ALA A 43 7.52 23.52 -16.67
C ALA A 43 8.63 24.58 -16.75
N LEU A 44 9.74 24.40 -16.02
CA LEU A 44 10.91 25.28 -16.10
C LEU A 44 11.52 25.30 -17.51
N LEU A 45 11.72 24.13 -18.12
CA LEU A 45 12.25 24.02 -19.48
C LEU A 45 11.30 24.63 -20.51
N PHE A 46 9.98 24.45 -20.35
CA PHE A 46 8.98 25.04 -21.21
C PHE A 46 8.98 26.58 -21.12
N ASN A 47 8.96 27.13 -19.91
CA ASN A 47 8.96 28.58 -19.68
C ASN A 47 10.28 29.26 -20.13
N ALA A 48 11.38 28.52 -20.16
CA ALA A 48 12.68 28.97 -20.65
C ALA A 48 12.91 28.69 -22.15
N GLU A 49 11.87 28.24 -22.88
CA GLU A 49 11.92 27.94 -24.32
C GLU A 49 12.95 26.86 -24.71
N HIS A 50 13.34 25.99 -23.78
CA HIS A 50 14.24 24.87 -24.03
C HIS A 50 13.47 23.64 -24.53
N PHE A 51 12.93 23.72 -25.76
CA PHE A 51 12.01 22.69 -26.29
C PHE A 51 12.67 21.36 -26.64
N ILE A 52 13.96 21.33 -26.99
CA ILE A 52 14.69 20.09 -27.30
C ILE A 52 14.79 19.17 -26.07
N PRO A 53 15.36 19.59 -24.92
CA PRO A 53 15.40 18.74 -23.72
C PRO A 53 13.99 18.41 -23.20
N LEU A 54 13.02 19.32 -23.37
CA LEU A 54 11.62 19.08 -23.06
C LEU A 54 11.05 17.90 -23.88
N ALA A 55 11.24 17.91 -25.20
CA ALA A 55 10.78 16.85 -26.09
C ALA A 55 11.44 15.51 -25.77
N VAL A 56 12.75 15.50 -25.49
CA VAL A 56 13.48 14.29 -25.06
C VAL A 56 12.88 13.74 -23.76
N LEU A 57 12.58 14.59 -22.77
CA LEU A 57 11.98 14.14 -21.51
C LEU A 57 10.57 13.59 -21.73
N MET A 58 9.75 14.23 -22.56
CA MET A 58 8.39 13.75 -22.84
C MET A 58 8.37 12.41 -23.58
N VAL A 59 9.28 12.19 -24.53
CA VAL A 59 9.34 10.96 -25.34
C VAL A 59 10.01 9.81 -24.57
N VAL A 60 11.13 10.09 -23.91
CA VAL A 60 12.01 9.05 -23.34
C VAL A 60 11.83 8.89 -21.83
N GLY A 61 11.36 9.92 -21.13
CA GLY A 61 11.26 9.96 -19.66
C GLY A 61 10.37 8.88 -19.04
N PHE A 62 9.40 8.36 -19.80
CA PHE A 62 8.49 7.29 -19.35
C PHE A 62 8.89 5.89 -19.83
N THR A 63 10.05 5.76 -20.48
CA THR A 63 10.57 4.46 -20.95
C THR A 63 11.64 3.93 -19.99
N SER A 64 12.12 2.70 -20.22
CA SER A 64 13.29 2.15 -19.51
C SER A 64 14.55 3.02 -19.63
N TRP A 65 14.59 3.93 -20.61
CA TRP A 65 15.69 4.87 -20.84
C TRP A 65 15.51 6.22 -20.11
N GLY A 66 14.43 6.39 -19.35
CA GLY A 66 14.13 7.66 -18.65
C GLY A 66 15.24 8.12 -17.70
N HIS A 67 15.97 7.18 -17.09
CA HIS A 67 17.15 7.50 -16.26
C HIS A 67 18.27 8.17 -17.07
N PHE A 68 18.52 7.72 -18.30
CA PHE A 68 19.51 8.36 -19.17
C PHE A 68 19.03 9.71 -19.68
N ALA A 69 17.74 9.85 -19.98
CA ALA A 69 17.16 11.13 -20.38
C ALA A 69 17.30 12.19 -19.28
N THR A 70 17.01 11.83 -18.03
CA THR A 70 17.17 12.75 -16.88
C THR A 70 18.63 13.12 -16.61
N ILE A 71 19.58 12.19 -16.75
CA ILE A 71 21.03 12.48 -16.67
C ILE A 71 21.47 13.41 -17.82
N GLY A 72 21.04 13.14 -19.05
CA GLY A 72 21.35 13.97 -20.21
C GLY A 72 20.85 15.40 -20.05
N ILE A 73 19.65 15.58 -19.51
CA ILE A 73 19.07 16.90 -19.23
C ILE A 73 19.84 17.62 -18.13
N PHE A 74 20.27 16.92 -17.08
CA PHE A 74 21.12 17.50 -16.05
C PHE A 74 22.44 18.05 -16.63
N ILE A 75 23.12 17.25 -17.46
CA ILE A 75 24.37 17.65 -18.13
C ILE A 75 24.12 18.82 -19.09
N TYR A 76 23.04 18.75 -19.89
CA TYR A 76 22.65 19.83 -20.80
C TYR A 76 22.41 21.14 -20.05
N SER A 77 21.62 21.12 -18.96
CA SER A 77 21.33 22.30 -18.14
C SER A 77 22.57 22.91 -17.50
N ILE A 78 23.58 22.11 -17.13
CA ILE A 78 24.89 22.62 -16.69
C ILE A 78 25.60 23.34 -17.84
N PHE A 79 25.65 22.73 -19.02
CA PHE A 79 26.35 23.28 -20.18
C PHE A 79 25.78 24.64 -20.62
N ILE A 80 24.46 24.80 -20.60
CA ILE A 80 23.80 26.06 -20.97
C ILE A 80 23.67 27.04 -19.79
N GLY A 81 24.14 26.69 -18.59
CA GLY A 81 24.05 27.55 -17.40
C GLY A 81 22.64 27.72 -16.82
N PHE A 82 21.71 26.80 -17.10
CA PHE A 82 20.33 26.85 -16.61
C PHE A 82 20.19 26.24 -15.21
N TRP A 83 20.73 26.95 -14.22
CA TRP A 83 20.81 26.51 -12.82
C TRP A 83 19.51 26.05 -12.16
N PRO A 84 18.32 26.64 -12.42
CA PRO A 84 17.07 26.14 -11.85
C PRO A 84 16.82 24.65 -12.18
N SER A 85 17.03 24.25 -13.43
CA SER A 85 16.88 22.85 -13.85
C SER A 85 17.95 21.95 -13.23
N VAL A 86 19.18 22.44 -13.08
CA VAL A 86 20.27 21.71 -12.41
C VAL A 86 19.90 21.41 -10.95
N ILE A 87 19.40 22.41 -10.22
CA ILE A 87 19.00 22.26 -8.80
C ILE A 87 17.84 21.27 -8.67
N VAL A 88 16.77 21.43 -9.48
CA VAL A 88 15.61 20.53 -9.44
C VAL A 88 16.02 19.09 -9.77
N SER A 89 16.87 18.90 -10.77
CA SER A 89 17.38 17.58 -11.16
C SER A 89 18.26 16.96 -10.06
N ALA A 90 19.11 17.75 -9.39
CA ALA A 90 19.91 17.28 -8.27
C ALA A 90 19.02 16.78 -7.11
N ILE A 91 17.99 17.54 -6.75
CA ILE A 91 17.01 17.13 -5.74
C ILE A 91 16.29 15.86 -6.19
N PHE A 92 15.87 15.78 -7.46
CA PHE A 92 15.22 14.59 -8.04
C PHE A 92 16.11 13.34 -7.92
N PHE A 93 17.41 13.43 -8.20
CA PHE A 93 18.33 12.31 -8.03
C PHE A 93 18.48 11.89 -6.57
N ILE A 94 18.59 12.85 -5.65
CA ILE A 94 18.70 12.58 -4.21
C ILE A 94 17.42 11.90 -3.71
N THR A 95 16.24 12.42 -4.05
CA THR A 95 14.96 11.83 -3.64
C THR A 95 14.74 10.45 -4.26
N GLY A 96 15.09 10.27 -5.53
CA GLY A 96 15.03 8.99 -6.22
C GLY A 96 15.96 7.94 -5.60
N TRP A 97 17.19 8.33 -5.25
CA TRP A 97 18.14 7.46 -4.57
C TRP A 97 17.61 7.04 -3.19
N ILE A 98 17.15 7.99 -2.37
CA ILE A 98 16.58 7.69 -1.04
C ILE A 98 15.34 6.79 -1.18
N SER A 99 14.48 7.05 -2.17
CA SER A 99 13.30 6.22 -2.45
C SER A 99 13.70 4.77 -2.76
N SER A 100 14.67 4.58 -3.66
CA SER A 100 15.18 3.26 -4.05
C SER A 100 15.78 2.51 -2.86
N GLN A 101 16.58 3.19 -2.03
CA GLN A 101 17.17 2.60 -0.83
C GLN A 101 16.11 2.22 0.22
N ALA A 102 15.10 3.09 0.43
CA ALA A 102 13.98 2.80 1.32
C ALA A 102 13.17 1.59 0.82
N GLY A 103 12.91 1.52 -0.49
CA GLY A 103 12.23 0.43 -1.16
C GLY A 103 12.98 -0.90 -1.01
N MET A 104 14.26 -0.90 -1.38
CA MET A 104 15.14 -2.07 -1.24
C MET A 104 15.20 -2.57 0.20
N ARG A 105 15.32 -1.66 1.17
CA ARG A 105 15.32 -2.02 2.60
C ARG A 105 13.99 -2.66 3.02
N ASN A 106 12.86 -2.15 2.54
CA ASN A 106 11.56 -2.71 2.87
C ASN A 106 11.38 -4.11 2.26
N VAL A 107 11.69 -4.27 0.97
CA VAL A 107 11.61 -5.57 0.27
C VAL A 107 12.50 -6.61 0.94
N LYS A 108 13.75 -6.27 1.27
CA LYS A 108 14.65 -7.17 2.01
C LYS A 108 14.07 -7.57 3.37
N LYS A 109 13.46 -6.63 4.10
CA LYS A 109 12.81 -6.94 5.38
C LYS A 109 11.65 -7.92 5.22
N VAL A 110 10.86 -7.80 4.14
CA VAL A 110 9.77 -8.73 3.85
C VAL A 110 10.32 -10.12 3.56
N LEU A 111 11.31 -10.22 2.66
CA LEU A 111 11.93 -11.49 2.25
C LEU A 111 12.67 -12.19 3.40
N TYR A 112 13.41 -11.46 4.24
CA TYR A 112 14.13 -12.06 5.37
C TYR A 112 13.22 -12.37 6.57
N GLY A 113 12.19 -11.55 6.78
CA GLY A 113 11.33 -11.63 7.96
C GLY A 113 10.17 -12.60 7.83
N GLY A 114 9.99 -13.25 6.68
CA GLY A 114 8.80 -14.09 6.43
C GLY A 114 7.50 -13.29 6.50
N LYS A 115 7.57 -11.98 6.21
CA LYS A 115 6.37 -11.13 6.25
C LYS A 115 5.50 -11.39 5.04
N SER A 116 4.23 -11.04 5.20
CA SER A 116 3.26 -11.11 4.14
C SER A 116 3.63 -10.25 2.93
N ASN A 117 3.31 -10.74 1.74
CA ASN A 117 3.42 -10.00 0.48
C ASN A 117 2.18 -9.12 0.28
N VAL A 118 2.02 -8.09 1.12
CA VAL A 118 0.87 -7.19 1.10
C VAL A 118 1.31 -5.72 1.02
N GLU A 119 0.84 -5.03 -0.02
CA GLU A 119 1.16 -3.62 -0.25
C GLU A 119 0.09 -2.69 0.31
N ALA A 120 0.50 -1.74 1.15
CA ALA A 120 -0.43 -0.84 1.86
C ALA A 120 -1.44 -0.07 0.98
N PHE A 121 -1.06 0.27 -0.26
CA PHE A 121 -1.94 0.97 -1.22
C PHE A 121 -2.27 0.11 -2.45
N GLU A 122 -2.30 -1.21 -2.28
CA GLU A 122 -2.94 -2.08 -3.25
C GLU A 122 -4.44 -1.75 -3.34
N GLY A 123 -4.97 -1.77 -4.56
CA GLY A 123 -6.38 -1.55 -4.83
C GLY A 123 -6.89 -0.14 -4.47
N THR A 124 -6.03 0.88 -4.54
CA THR A 124 -6.42 2.29 -4.37
C THR A 124 -6.38 3.04 -5.70
N PRO A 125 -7.30 2.78 -6.66
CA PRO A 125 -7.32 3.48 -7.95
C PRO A 125 -7.56 4.98 -7.78
N ASP A 126 -8.32 5.40 -6.77
CA ASP A 126 -8.53 6.81 -6.43
C ASP A 126 -7.21 7.56 -6.23
N LEU A 127 -6.22 6.92 -5.58
CA LEU A 127 -4.93 7.55 -5.30
C LEU A 127 -4.19 7.87 -6.61
N LEU A 128 -4.26 6.96 -7.59
CA LEU A 128 -3.71 7.19 -8.92
C LEU A 128 -4.42 8.33 -9.64
N ILE A 129 -5.77 8.36 -9.60
CA ILE A 129 -6.57 9.42 -10.22
C ILE A 129 -6.22 10.78 -9.61
N TYR A 130 -6.20 10.88 -8.28
CA TYR A 130 -5.84 12.12 -7.62
C TYR A 130 -4.39 12.53 -7.92
N THR A 131 -3.47 11.56 -8.08
CA THR A 131 -2.08 11.83 -8.50
C THR A 131 -2.04 12.45 -9.88
N ILE A 132 -2.73 11.86 -10.86
CA ILE A 132 -2.77 12.37 -12.23
C ILE A 132 -3.38 13.78 -12.26
N LEU A 133 -4.53 13.98 -11.61
CA LEU A 133 -5.20 15.29 -11.56
C LEU A 133 -4.34 16.35 -10.87
N GLN A 134 -3.65 15.99 -9.79
CA GLN A 134 -2.71 16.88 -9.11
C GLN A 134 -1.54 17.27 -10.02
N LEU A 135 -0.90 16.31 -10.68
CA LEU A 135 0.23 16.58 -11.57
C LEU A 135 -0.17 17.46 -12.77
N VAL A 136 -1.35 17.22 -13.35
CA VAL A 136 -1.89 18.04 -14.44
C VAL A 136 -2.18 19.46 -13.96
N CYS A 137 -2.88 19.62 -12.84
CA CYS A 137 -3.16 20.94 -12.28
C CYS A 137 -1.87 21.69 -11.92
N PHE A 138 -0.90 21.00 -11.31
CA PHE A 138 0.39 21.57 -10.95
C PHE A 138 1.18 22.04 -12.18
N GLY A 139 1.31 21.19 -13.20
CA GLY A 139 2.00 21.54 -14.44
C GLY A 139 1.33 22.72 -15.15
N LEU A 140 0.01 22.69 -15.29
CA LEU A 140 -0.75 23.79 -15.91
C LEU A 140 -0.64 25.09 -15.09
N ALA A 141 -0.65 25.02 -13.77
CA ALA A 141 -0.52 26.20 -12.90
C ALA A 141 0.83 26.89 -13.06
N LEU A 142 1.90 26.11 -13.32
CA LEU A 142 3.26 26.62 -13.51
C LEU A 142 3.49 27.31 -14.86
N ILE A 143 2.74 26.93 -15.90
CA ILE A 143 2.88 27.50 -17.26
C ILE A 143 1.83 28.57 -17.58
N THR A 144 0.88 28.81 -16.68
CA THR A 144 -0.19 29.81 -16.85
C THR A 144 -0.06 30.94 -15.82
N SER A 145 -0.70 32.07 -16.09
CA SER A 145 -0.67 33.26 -15.22
C SER A 145 -2.09 33.80 -14.93
N GLY A 146 -2.20 34.68 -13.94
CA GLY A 146 -3.45 35.37 -13.60
C GLY A 146 -4.47 34.46 -12.89
N LEU A 147 -5.76 34.80 -13.03
CA LEU A 147 -6.85 34.13 -12.31
C LEU A 147 -6.93 32.63 -12.60
N PHE A 148 -6.63 32.20 -13.82
CA PHE A 148 -6.67 30.79 -14.20
C PHE A 148 -5.60 29.97 -13.45
N SER A 149 -4.38 30.49 -13.31
CA SER A 149 -3.31 29.85 -12.52
C SER A 149 -3.72 29.71 -11.05
N ILE A 150 -4.38 30.73 -10.47
CA ILE A 150 -4.89 30.67 -9.08
C ILE A 150 -5.90 29.52 -8.92
N ILE A 151 -6.85 29.38 -9.84
CA ILE A 151 -7.83 28.28 -9.82
C ILE A 151 -7.13 26.92 -9.88
N LEU A 152 -6.12 26.76 -10.75
CA LEU A 152 -5.36 25.52 -10.87
C LEU A 152 -4.54 25.21 -9.60
N TRP A 153 -3.96 26.21 -8.93
CA TRP A 153 -3.29 26.03 -7.65
C TRP A 153 -4.25 25.57 -6.56
N ILE A 154 -5.47 26.12 -6.51
CA ILE A 154 -6.52 25.68 -5.57
C ILE A 154 -6.89 24.22 -5.83
N LEU A 155 -7.13 23.85 -7.10
CA LEU A 155 -7.43 22.45 -7.47
C LEU A 155 -6.27 21.52 -7.13
N CYS A 156 -5.03 21.92 -7.41
CA CYS A 156 -3.83 21.17 -7.04
C CYS A 156 -3.76 20.94 -5.52
N ALA A 157 -4.06 21.96 -4.70
CA ALA A 157 -4.09 21.84 -3.25
C ALA A 157 -5.19 20.86 -2.78
N ILE A 158 -6.39 20.93 -3.36
CA ILE A 158 -7.49 20.00 -3.05
C ILE A 158 -7.07 18.55 -3.35
N PHE A 159 -6.56 18.27 -4.54
CA PHE A 159 -6.13 16.91 -4.89
C PHE A 159 -4.97 16.41 -4.00
N THR A 160 -4.05 17.30 -3.63
CA THR A 160 -2.96 16.98 -2.69
C THR A 160 -3.50 16.60 -1.31
N LEU A 161 -4.48 17.34 -0.78
CA LEU A 161 -5.12 17.04 0.50
C LEU A 161 -5.88 15.72 0.47
N LEU A 162 -6.60 15.42 -0.62
CA LEU A 162 -7.30 14.14 -0.79
C LEU A 162 -6.32 12.95 -0.84
N GLN A 163 -5.20 13.09 -1.56
CA GLN A 163 -4.15 12.08 -1.56
C GLN A 163 -3.59 11.88 -0.15
N LEU A 164 -3.23 12.97 0.53
CA LEU A 164 -2.64 12.91 1.87
C LEU A 164 -3.61 12.27 2.87
N GLN A 165 -4.90 12.62 2.82
CA GLN A 165 -5.93 12.00 3.65
C GLN A 165 -5.98 10.49 3.44
N LYS A 166 -6.03 10.02 2.18
CA LYS A 166 -6.05 8.58 1.85
C LYS A 166 -4.77 7.88 2.33
N ILE A 167 -3.61 8.51 2.14
CA ILE A 167 -2.33 7.97 2.58
C ILE A 167 -2.30 7.83 4.10
N LEU A 168 -2.59 8.92 4.83
CA LEU A 168 -2.61 8.96 6.30
C LEU A 168 -3.63 7.98 6.87
N PHE A 169 -4.81 7.85 6.25
CA PHE A 169 -5.81 6.90 6.68
C PHE A 169 -5.30 5.45 6.60
N ARG A 170 -4.65 5.09 5.48
CA ARG A 170 -4.09 3.75 5.25
C ARG A 170 -2.91 3.43 6.16
N VAL A 171 -1.99 4.38 6.38
CA VAL A 171 -0.78 4.14 7.19
C VAL A 171 -0.96 4.44 8.68
N GLY A 172 -2.06 5.10 9.07
CA GLY A 172 -2.30 5.54 10.46
C GLY A 172 -2.41 4.42 11.48
N ALA A 173 -2.71 3.19 11.05
CA ALA A 173 -2.61 2.00 11.89
C ALA A 173 -1.97 0.86 11.10
N LYS A 174 -1.07 0.10 11.73
CA LYS A 174 -0.31 -0.98 11.06
C LYS A 174 -1.25 -2.01 10.46
N TRP A 175 -2.30 -2.42 11.18
CA TRP A 175 -3.29 -3.37 10.66
C TRP A 175 -4.04 -2.88 9.41
N ARG A 176 -4.25 -1.56 9.23
CA ARG A 176 -4.92 -1.02 8.02
C ARG A 176 -4.11 -1.23 6.76
N THR A 177 -2.79 -1.28 6.89
CA THR A 177 -1.89 -1.57 5.76
C THR A 177 -2.04 -2.99 5.23
N ILE A 178 -2.64 -3.90 6.01
CA ILE A 178 -2.92 -5.29 5.62
C ILE A 178 -4.41 -5.46 5.29
N HIS A 179 -5.28 -4.97 6.17
CA HIS A 179 -6.72 -5.18 6.06
C HIS A 179 -7.29 -4.74 4.72
N PHE A 180 -7.06 -3.49 4.32
CA PHE A 180 -7.71 -2.99 3.11
C PHE A 180 -7.21 -3.69 1.82
N PRO A 181 -5.90 -3.89 1.60
CA PRO A 181 -5.41 -4.73 0.50
C PRO A 181 -6.00 -6.14 0.51
N CYS A 182 -5.97 -6.83 1.66
CA CYS A 182 -6.47 -8.19 1.77
C CYS A 182 -7.97 -8.28 1.52
N MET A 183 -8.77 -7.30 1.98
CA MET A 183 -10.20 -7.24 1.67
C MET A 183 -10.45 -7.08 0.17
N ILE A 184 -9.63 -6.30 -0.54
CA ILE A 184 -9.76 -6.15 -2.00
C ILE A 184 -9.41 -7.45 -2.71
N ARG A 185 -8.32 -8.11 -2.32
CA ARG A 185 -7.97 -9.44 -2.85
C ARG A 185 -9.06 -10.45 -2.60
N TYR A 186 -9.58 -10.51 -1.37
CA TYR A 186 -10.68 -11.38 -1.01
C TYR A 186 -11.92 -11.11 -1.88
N SER A 187 -12.33 -9.85 -2.03
CA SER A 187 -13.47 -9.48 -2.89
C SER A 187 -13.28 -9.93 -4.34
N ASN A 188 -12.06 -9.88 -4.86
CA ASN A 188 -11.75 -10.40 -6.20
C ASN A 188 -11.84 -11.94 -6.26
N PHE A 189 -11.28 -12.64 -5.26
CA PHE A 189 -11.32 -14.10 -5.22
C PHE A 189 -12.72 -14.65 -5.01
N ILE A 190 -13.52 -14.06 -4.12
CA ILE A 190 -14.91 -14.47 -3.92
C ILE A 190 -15.77 -14.13 -5.13
N GLY A 191 -15.52 -13.00 -5.80
CA GLY A 191 -16.20 -12.66 -7.06
C GLY A 191 -15.89 -13.67 -8.16
N PHE A 192 -14.64 -14.13 -8.27
CA PHE A 192 -14.23 -15.19 -9.20
C PHE A 192 -14.92 -16.52 -8.87
N GLU A 193 -14.93 -16.92 -7.60
CA GLU A 193 -15.57 -18.17 -7.15
C GLU A 193 -17.08 -18.16 -7.40
N ILE A 194 -17.76 -17.02 -7.20
CA ILE A 194 -19.18 -16.86 -7.53
C ILE A 194 -19.40 -17.04 -9.04
N GLY A 195 -18.58 -16.40 -9.88
CA GLY A 195 -18.69 -16.56 -11.34
C GLY A 195 -18.45 -18.00 -11.79
N GLN A 196 -17.44 -18.66 -11.21
CA GLN A 196 -17.11 -20.05 -11.53
C GLN A 196 -18.23 -21.01 -11.09
N SER A 197 -18.68 -20.91 -9.84
CA SER A 197 -19.75 -21.76 -9.30
C SER A 197 -21.06 -21.62 -10.08
N GLN A 198 -21.41 -20.41 -10.51
CA GLN A 198 -22.55 -20.18 -11.41
C GLN A 198 -22.36 -20.86 -12.77
N SER A 199 -21.17 -20.77 -13.36
CA SER A 199 -20.89 -21.42 -14.66
C SER A 199 -20.92 -22.95 -14.57
N GLU A 200 -20.58 -23.52 -13.42
CA GLU A 200 -20.52 -24.95 -13.15
C GLU A 200 -21.82 -25.51 -12.53
N ASN A 201 -22.83 -24.67 -12.29
CA ASN A 201 -24.08 -25.01 -11.58
C ASN A 201 -23.86 -25.68 -10.21
N ARG A 202 -22.89 -25.18 -9.44
CA ARG A 202 -22.61 -25.62 -8.07
C ARG A 202 -22.82 -24.49 -7.06
N GLU A 203 -22.87 -24.84 -5.78
CA GLU A 203 -22.89 -23.85 -4.70
C GLU A 203 -21.54 -23.12 -4.61
N THR A 204 -21.57 -21.86 -4.20
CA THR A 204 -20.37 -21.05 -3.95
C THR A 204 -19.69 -21.57 -2.69
N GLU A 205 -18.39 -21.86 -2.77
CA GLU A 205 -17.60 -22.35 -1.65
C GLU A 205 -16.58 -21.28 -1.22
N PRO A 206 -16.87 -20.50 -0.15
CA PRO A 206 -15.98 -19.41 0.28
C PRO A 206 -14.57 -19.86 0.66
N ILE A 207 -14.42 -21.14 1.01
CA ILE A 207 -13.13 -21.76 1.34
C ILE A 207 -12.11 -21.59 0.20
N ASN A 208 -12.55 -21.69 -1.05
CA ASN A 208 -11.68 -21.53 -2.22
C ASN A 208 -11.13 -20.09 -2.29
N ALA A 209 -11.96 -19.09 -1.94
CA ALA A 209 -11.51 -17.71 -1.87
C ALA A 209 -10.57 -17.46 -0.68
N PHE A 210 -10.77 -18.16 0.45
CA PHE A 210 -9.88 -18.09 1.62
C PHE A 210 -8.50 -18.68 1.33
N GLU A 211 -8.44 -19.87 0.72
CA GLU A 211 -7.18 -20.50 0.33
C GLU A 211 -6.40 -19.62 -0.66
N ASN A 212 -7.09 -19.06 -1.67
CA ASN A 212 -6.50 -18.14 -2.63
C ASN A 212 -5.98 -16.85 -1.97
N LEU A 213 -6.69 -16.32 -0.98
CA LEU A 213 -6.21 -15.17 -0.21
C LEU A 213 -4.88 -15.51 0.50
N ILE A 214 -4.81 -16.63 1.22
CA ILE A 214 -3.61 -17.08 1.93
C ILE A 214 -2.45 -17.28 0.95
N MET A 215 -2.67 -17.97 -0.17
CA MET A 215 -1.65 -18.18 -1.21
C MET A 215 -1.15 -16.86 -1.81
N SER A 216 -2.03 -15.87 -2.00
CA SER A 216 -1.62 -14.56 -2.54
C SER A 216 -0.72 -13.77 -1.58
N VAL A 217 -0.86 -14.02 -0.28
CA VAL A 217 -0.18 -13.33 0.82
C VAL A 217 1.16 -14.01 1.11
N TRP A 218 1.19 -15.35 1.09
CA TRP A 218 2.38 -16.17 1.29
C TRP A 218 2.63 -17.06 0.07
N GLU A 219 3.18 -16.46 -1.00
CA GLU A 219 3.39 -17.11 -2.32
C GLU A 219 4.24 -18.39 -2.28
N THR A 220 4.98 -18.64 -1.20
CA THR A 220 5.84 -19.81 -1.04
C THR A 220 5.19 -20.97 -0.31
N MET A 221 3.99 -20.80 0.26
CA MET A 221 3.29 -21.89 0.97
C MET A 221 2.77 -22.94 0.00
N LEU A 222 2.93 -24.21 0.36
CA LEU A 222 2.36 -25.34 -0.38
C LEU A 222 0.86 -25.45 -0.10
N PRO A 223 0.05 -25.99 -1.03
CA PRO A 223 -1.40 -26.10 -0.84
C PRO A 223 -1.83 -26.85 0.44
N MET A 224 -1.07 -27.86 0.87
CA MET A 224 -1.34 -28.57 2.12
C MET A 224 -1.08 -27.69 3.37
N GLU A 225 -0.05 -26.84 3.32
CA GLU A 225 0.26 -25.90 4.39
C GLU A 225 -0.82 -24.81 4.49
N VAL A 226 -1.35 -24.36 3.35
CA VAL A 226 -2.46 -23.40 3.26
C VAL A 226 -3.71 -23.95 3.93
N LYS A 227 -4.07 -25.21 3.65
CA LYS A 227 -5.22 -25.88 4.29
C LYS A 227 -5.07 -25.99 5.80
N SER A 228 -3.91 -26.48 6.25
CA SER A 228 -3.61 -26.60 7.68
C SER A 228 -3.62 -25.23 8.39
N CYS A 229 -3.09 -24.19 7.72
CA CYS A 229 -3.13 -22.82 8.21
C CYS A 229 -4.58 -22.32 8.35
N LEU A 230 -5.41 -22.53 7.33
CA LEU A 230 -6.81 -22.12 7.35
C LEU A 230 -7.61 -22.83 8.43
N GLU A 231 -7.45 -24.15 8.57
CA GLU A 231 -8.06 -24.93 9.65
C GLU A 231 -7.65 -24.38 11.03
N SER A 232 -6.37 -24.10 11.23
CA SER A 232 -5.87 -23.51 12.48
C SER A 232 -6.50 -22.14 12.76
N ILE A 233 -6.66 -21.28 11.75
CA ILE A 233 -7.28 -19.97 11.90
C ILE A 233 -8.76 -20.11 12.27
N MET A 234 -9.48 -21.04 11.61
CA MET A 234 -10.88 -21.30 11.92
C MET A 234 -11.04 -21.84 13.34
N ASP A 235 -10.19 -22.77 13.77
CA ASP A 235 -10.18 -23.28 15.14
C ASP A 235 -9.92 -22.18 16.18
N LYS A 236 -8.96 -21.28 15.92
CA LYS A 236 -8.72 -20.09 16.78
C LYS A 236 -9.96 -19.20 16.92
N MET A 237 -10.69 -19.01 15.82
CA MET A 237 -11.94 -18.22 15.81
C MET A 237 -13.03 -18.92 16.62
N GLU A 238 -13.26 -20.21 16.35
CA GLU A 238 -14.32 -21.00 16.99
C GLU A 238 -14.10 -21.15 18.50
N ASN A 239 -12.86 -21.38 18.92
CA ASN A 239 -12.47 -21.46 20.32
C ASN A 239 -12.30 -20.07 20.99
N PHE A 240 -12.48 -18.99 20.22
CA PHE A 240 -12.30 -17.60 20.64
C PHE A 240 -11.00 -17.36 21.43
N VAL A 241 -9.86 -17.84 20.89
CA VAL A 241 -8.54 -17.79 21.54
C VAL A 241 -8.12 -16.36 21.92
N ASP A 242 -8.57 -15.37 21.15
CA ASP A 242 -8.25 -13.94 21.35
C ASP A 242 -8.99 -13.27 22.53
N LYS A 243 -9.92 -13.97 23.20
CA LYS A 243 -10.81 -13.42 24.24
C LYS A 243 -10.08 -12.69 25.35
N ASP A 244 -9.05 -13.28 25.93
CA ASP A 244 -8.37 -12.70 27.09
C ASP A 244 -7.53 -11.48 26.69
N ASN A 245 -6.85 -11.54 25.55
CA ASN A 245 -6.12 -10.39 25.00
C ASN A 245 -7.06 -9.21 24.72
N LEU A 246 -8.24 -9.48 24.15
CA LEU A 246 -9.26 -8.46 23.90
C LEU A 246 -9.78 -7.85 25.21
N LYS A 247 -10.08 -8.65 26.23
CA LYS A 247 -10.48 -8.13 27.55
C LYS A 247 -9.43 -7.21 28.16
N ILE A 248 -8.15 -7.59 28.12
CA ILE A 248 -7.04 -6.78 28.62
C ILE A 248 -6.95 -5.46 27.81
N TYR A 249 -7.14 -5.52 26.51
CA TYR A 249 -7.10 -4.33 25.66
C TYR A 249 -8.28 -3.37 25.93
N ILE A 250 -9.50 -3.90 26.03
CA ILE A 250 -10.72 -3.10 26.26
C ILE A 250 -10.69 -2.46 27.65
N SER A 251 -10.32 -3.22 28.68
CA SER A 251 -10.21 -2.70 30.07
C SER A 251 -9.21 -1.54 30.18
N LYS A 252 -8.06 -1.62 29.49
CA LYS A 252 -7.10 -0.51 29.39
C LYS A 252 -7.68 0.71 28.65
N LYS A 253 -8.55 0.49 27.67
CA LYS A 253 -9.07 1.56 26.81
C LYS A 253 -10.20 2.36 27.46
N TYR A 254 -11.07 1.72 28.24
CA TYR A 254 -12.25 2.36 28.84
C TYR A 254 -12.08 2.78 30.30
N ASN A 255 -10.89 2.59 30.89
CA ASN A 255 -10.65 2.54 32.32
C ASN A 255 -11.49 1.42 32.99
N SER A 256 -10.90 0.73 33.97
CA SER A 256 -11.49 -0.49 34.56
C SER A 256 -12.85 -0.34 35.24
N HIS A 257 -13.42 0.87 35.30
CA HIS A 257 -14.64 1.18 36.04
C HIS A 257 -15.92 1.13 35.19
N ASP A 258 -15.82 0.96 33.87
CA ASP A 258 -16.97 0.83 32.96
C ASP A 258 -17.24 -0.64 32.62
N GLU A 259 -17.51 -1.45 33.65
CA GLU A 259 -17.76 -2.89 33.54
C GLU A 259 -18.97 -3.21 32.65
N GLU A 260 -19.96 -2.32 32.62
CA GLU A 260 -21.15 -2.47 31.79
C GLU A 260 -20.82 -2.38 30.29
N LYS A 261 -20.04 -1.37 29.86
CA LYS A 261 -19.59 -1.31 28.45
C LYS A 261 -18.67 -2.46 28.09
N LEU A 262 -17.80 -2.90 29.01
CA LEU A 262 -16.95 -4.06 28.77
C LEU A 262 -17.78 -5.32 28.53
N LYS A 263 -18.83 -5.52 29.33
CA LYS A 263 -19.75 -6.66 29.18
C LYS A 263 -20.51 -6.60 27.85
N ILE A 264 -21.11 -5.46 27.51
CA ILE A 264 -21.85 -5.28 26.25
C ILE A 264 -20.97 -5.60 25.04
N VAL A 265 -19.76 -5.04 24.99
CA VAL A 265 -18.83 -5.28 23.88
C VAL A 265 -18.40 -6.75 23.83
N THR A 266 -18.17 -7.39 24.97
CA THR A 266 -17.77 -8.80 25.01
C THR A 266 -18.90 -9.74 24.58
N ASP A 267 -20.14 -9.47 25.00
CA ASP A 267 -21.33 -10.25 24.62
C ASP A 267 -21.62 -10.13 23.12
N GLU A 268 -21.44 -8.94 22.54
CA GLU A 268 -21.55 -8.71 21.09
C GLU A 268 -20.49 -9.49 20.30
N MET A 269 -19.24 -9.52 20.78
CA MET A 269 -18.16 -10.31 20.18
C MET A 269 -18.50 -11.81 20.13
N ILE A 270 -19.01 -12.34 21.24
CA ILE A 270 -19.41 -13.76 21.33
C ILE A 270 -20.52 -14.06 20.34
N ARG A 271 -21.56 -13.22 20.28
CA ARG A 271 -22.66 -13.37 19.31
C ARG A 271 -22.18 -13.35 17.86
N MET A 272 -21.22 -12.49 17.53
CA MET A 272 -20.65 -12.46 16.17
C MET A 272 -19.89 -13.75 15.82
N ILE A 273 -19.15 -14.31 16.78
CA ILE A 273 -18.43 -15.58 16.60
C ILE A 273 -19.41 -16.74 16.44
N GLU A 274 -20.46 -16.82 17.25
CA GLU A 274 -21.50 -17.86 17.18
C GLU A 274 -22.19 -17.91 15.81
N LYS A 275 -22.40 -16.74 15.18
CA LYS A 275 -23.01 -16.68 13.84
C LYS A 275 -22.12 -17.20 12.71
N LYS A 276 -20.81 -17.32 12.94
CA LYS A 276 -19.82 -17.78 11.94
C LYS A 276 -19.98 -17.12 10.56
N GLU A 277 -20.28 -15.81 10.52
CA GLU A 277 -20.47 -15.10 9.26
C GLU A 277 -19.20 -15.12 8.41
N ILE A 278 -19.34 -15.32 7.10
CA ILE A 278 -18.22 -15.32 6.13
C ILE A 278 -17.36 -14.04 6.27
N GLY A 279 -18.02 -12.91 6.52
CA GLY A 279 -17.35 -11.63 6.73
C GLY A 279 -16.45 -11.61 7.98
N LEU A 280 -16.76 -12.39 9.01
CA LEU A 280 -15.91 -12.54 10.20
C LEU A 280 -14.77 -13.53 9.94
N GLN A 281 -15.02 -14.63 9.22
CA GLN A 281 -14.01 -15.63 8.86
C GLN A 281 -12.85 -14.99 8.10
N VAL A 282 -13.13 -14.21 7.04
CA VAL A 282 -12.08 -13.49 6.30
C VAL A 282 -11.31 -12.51 7.19
N ARG A 283 -11.99 -11.86 8.14
CA ARG A 283 -11.34 -10.94 9.08
C ARG A 283 -10.42 -11.69 10.04
N TYR A 284 -10.74 -12.92 10.45
CA TYR A 284 -9.81 -13.74 11.24
C TYR A 284 -8.58 -14.18 10.43
N ILE A 285 -8.74 -14.48 9.14
CA ILE A 285 -7.59 -14.72 8.24
C ILE A 285 -6.69 -13.48 8.17
N ILE A 286 -7.27 -12.30 7.98
CA ILE A 286 -6.53 -11.03 7.99
C ILE A 286 -5.85 -10.80 9.35
N ALA A 287 -6.50 -11.17 10.46
CA ALA A 287 -5.93 -11.03 11.79
C ALA A 287 -4.67 -11.88 11.97
N GLU A 288 -4.65 -13.10 11.41
CA GLU A 288 -3.45 -13.95 11.39
C GLU A 288 -2.30 -13.30 10.62
N ILE A 289 -2.59 -12.70 9.46
CA ILE A 289 -1.59 -11.97 8.67
C ILE A 289 -1.05 -10.77 9.47
N VAL A 290 -1.93 -10.03 10.15
CA VAL A 290 -1.53 -8.90 11.01
C VAL A 290 -0.65 -9.36 12.18
N GLU A 291 -0.99 -10.50 12.80
CA GLU A 291 -0.20 -11.08 13.88
C GLU A 291 1.20 -11.49 13.39
N ASN A 292 1.30 -12.17 12.26
CA ASN A 292 2.57 -12.56 11.66
C ASN A 292 3.47 -11.34 11.41
N ASP A 293 2.91 -10.26 10.87
CA ASP A 293 3.69 -9.11 10.41
C ASP A 293 4.02 -8.09 11.52
N TYR A 294 3.14 -7.97 12.53
CA TYR A 294 3.20 -6.91 13.54
C TYR A 294 3.02 -7.38 14.99
N GLY A 295 2.73 -8.66 15.22
CA GLY A 295 2.58 -9.30 16.52
C GLY A 295 1.18 -9.20 17.12
N ILE A 296 1.00 -9.94 18.23
CA ILE A 296 -0.29 -10.11 18.92
C ILE A 296 -0.98 -8.79 19.28
N ASN A 297 -0.21 -7.76 19.67
CA ASN A 297 -0.77 -6.47 20.06
C ASN A 297 -1.54 -5.79 18.93
N GLU A 298 -1.05 -5.87 17.68
CA GLU A 298 -1.76 -5.30 16.53
C GLU A 298 -2.92 -6.18 16.09
N ARG A 299 -2.81 -7.52 16.23
CA ARG A 299 -3.93 -8.45 16.04
C ARG A 299 -5.10 -8.10 16.96
N THR A 300 -4.85 -7.93 18.25
CA THR A 300 -5.88 -7.57 19.23
C THR A 300 -6.54 -6.22 18.91
N LYS A 301 -5.74 -5.21 18.54
CA LYS A 301 -6.28 -3.91 18.09
C LYS A 301 -7.17 -4.07 16.86
N TYR A 302 -6.73 -4.88 15.89
CA TYR A 302 -7.49 -5.12 14.67
C TYR A 302 -8.81 -5.81 14.95
N LEU A 303 -8.80 -6.95 15.65
CA LEU A 303 -10.01 -7.69 16.02
C LEU A 303 -10.98 -6.82 16.83
N TYR A 304 -10.49 -6.03 17.78
CA TYR A 304 -11.34 -5.06 18.47
C TYR A 304 -12.04 -4.11 17.49
N ASN A 305 -11.30 -3.52 16.52
CA ASN A 305 -11.89 -2.63 15.51
C ASN A 305 -12.83 -3.34 14.54
N VAL A 306 -12.62 -4.63 14.29
CA VAL A 306 -13.55 -5.49 13.55
C VAL A 306 -14.88 -5.59 14.28
N PHE A 307 -14.85 -5.95 15.57
CA PHE A 307 -16.05 -6.17 16.36
C PHE A 307 -16.86 -4.89 16.59
N ILE A 308 -16.21 -3.73 16.76
CA ILE A 308 -16.93 -2.46 16.89
C ILE A 308 -17.29 -1.79 15.54
N GLY A 309 -17.14 -2.51 14.42
CA GLY A 309 -17.51 -2.01 13.08
C GLY A 309 -16.65 -0.87 12.54
N LYS A 310 -15.44 -0.64 13.06
CA LYS A 310 -14.51 0.41 12.59
C LYS A 310 -13.49 -0.06 11.55
N ALA A 311 -13.39 -1.37 11.34
CA ALA A 311 -12.63 -1.96 10.24
C ALA A 311 -13.57 -2.24 9.06
N THR A 312 -14.04 -1.21 8.39
CA THR A 312 -14.89 -1.27 7.18
C THR A 312 -14.20 -0.55 6.04
#